data_AF-A0A3D3KWB3-F1
#
_entry.id   AF-A0A3D3KWB3-F1
#
_cell.length_a   1.000
_cell.length_b   1.000
_cell.length_c   1.000
_cell.angle_alpha   90.00
_cell.angle_beta   90.00
_cell.angle_gamma   90.00
#
_symmetry.space_group_name_H-M   'P 1'
#
loop_
_entity.id
_entity.type
_entity.pdbx_description
1 polymer ?
#
loop_
_entity_poly.entity_id
_entity_poly.type
_entity_poly.pdbx_seq_one_letter_code
_entity_poly.pdbx_strand_id
1 'polypeptide(L)'
;AARHCEGRWIATGGGGYSVTDVVPRSWSHLIAIAAGRPVPLRTAVPEDWRTYVADKFGVDTPGLMGDDVELWWRSWEVGFDPNDAVDRTVMATRKAVFPLHGLDPWFD
;
A
#
# COMPACT_ATOMS: atom_id res chain seq x y z
N ALA A 1 2.45 3.17 -19.55
CA ALA A 1 3.26 2.29 -20.42
C ALA A 1 2.60 2.00 -21.77
N ALA A 2 1.41 1.39 -21.82
CA ALA A 2 0.81 1.00 -23.11
C ALA A 2 0.60 2.16 -24.10
N ARG A 3 -0.06 3.25 -23.66
CA ARG A 3 -0.42 4.39 -24.52
C ARG A 3 0.76 5.18 -25.10
N HIS A 4 1.88 5.27 -24.37
CA HIS A 4 2.96 6.21 -24.66
C HIS A 4 4.37 5.61 -24.64
N CYS A 5 4.52 4.37 -24.20
CA CYS A 5 5.82 3.70 -24.02
C CYS A 5 5.85 2.31 -24.68
N GLU A 6 4.87 2.00 -25.55
CA GLU A 6 4.77 0.71 -26.26
C GLU A 6 4.85 -0.50 -25.30
N GLY A 7 4.26 -0.38 -24.11
CA GLY A 7 4.31 -1.44 -23.09
C GLY A 7 5.65 -1.61 -22.38
N ARG A 8 6.68 -0.81 -22.72
CA ARG A 8 7.95 -0.79 -21.98
C ARG A 8 7.81 -0.08 -20.65
N TRP A 9 8.53 -0.60 -19.66
CA TRP A 9 8.51 -0.16 -18.29
C TRP A 9 9.82 -0.51 -17.61
N ILE A 10 10.20 0.33 -16.66
CA ILE A 10 11.29 0.10 -15.73
C ILE A 10 10.66 0.19 -14.34
N ALA A 11 10.80 -0.87 -13.56
CA ALA A 11 10.41 -0.88 -12.16
C ALA A 11 11.66 -0.73 -11.31
N THR A 12 11.73 0.36 -10.55
CA THR A 12 12.78 0.58 -9.54
C THR A 12 12.15 0.50 -8.16
N GLY A 13 12.90 -0.03 -7.19
CA GLY A 13 12.50 0.08 -5.80
C GLY A 13 12.56 1.50 -5.25
N GLY A 14 12.14 1.63 -4.00
CA GLY A 14 12.13 2.85 -3.22
C GLY A 14 12.00 2.48 -1.74
N GLY A 15 11.25 3.28 -0.97
CA GLY A 15 10.90 2.93 0.41
C GLY A 15 10.04 1.66 0.52
N GLY A 16 10.04 1.05 1.70
CA GLY A 16 9.31 -0.19 1.98
C GLY A 16 9.92 -0.87 3.19
N TYR A 17 9.25 -0.79 4.33
CA TYR A 17 9.85 -1.15 5.62
C TYR A 17 9.17 -2.32 6.32
N SER A 18 7.97 -2.70 5.85
CA SER A 18 7.33 -3.96 6.25
C SER A 18 7.93 -5.10 5.42
N VAL A 19 9.13 -5.52 5.80
CA VAL A 19 9.96 -6.46 5.03
C VAL A 19 9.50 -7.91 5.10
N THR A 20 8.63 -8.24 6.05
CA THR A 20 8.09 -9.60 6.25
C THR A 20 6.67 -9.77 5.69
N ASP A 21 5.90 -8.69 5.62
CA ASP A 21 4.47 -8.73 5.29
C ASP A 21 4.19 -8.08 3.92
N VAL A 22 4.42 -6.77 3.78
CA VAL A 22 3.94 -6.01 2.62
C VAL A 22 4.91 -6.10 1.45
N VAL A 23 6.19 -5.76 1.69
CA VAL A 23 7.19 -5.60 0.61
C VAL A 23 7.33 -6.86 -0.25
N PRO A 24 7.44 -8.07 0.33
CA PRO A 24 7.56 -9.29 -0.46
C PRO A 24 6.32 -9.53 -1.35
N ARG A 25 5.11 -9.41 -0.80
CA ARG A 25 3.87 -9.63 -1.56
C ARG A 25 3.70 -8.60 -2.68
N SER A 26 3.94 -7.32 -2.40
CA SER A 26 3.84 -6.26 -3.42
C SER A 26 4.81 -6.48 -4.58
N TRP A 27 6.06 -6.87 -4.30
CA TRP A 27 7.04 -7.17 -5.35
C TRP A 27 6.73 -8.44 -6.12
N SER A 28 6.24 -9.49 -5.47
CA SER A 28 5.76 -10.69 -6.14
C SER A 28 4.65 -10.37 -7.13
N HIS A 29 3.68 -9.52 -6.74
CA HIS A 29 2.62 -9.05 -7.65
C HIS A 29 3.17 -8.26 -8.83
N LEU A 30 4.09 -7.31 -8.58
CA LEU A 30 4.68 -6.50 -9.64
C LEU A 30 5.42 -7.37 -10.67
N ILE A 31 6.24 -8.30 -10.20
CA ILE A 31 6.98 -9.25 -11.06
C ILE A 31 6.01 -10.14 -11.83
N ALA A 32 4.93 -10.59 -11.20
CA ALA A 32 3.90 -11.41 -11.83
C ALA A 32 3.17 -10.67 -12.97
N ILE A 33 2.82 -9.41 -12.77
CA ILE A 33 2.27 -8.54 -13.83
C ILE A 33 3.32 -8.36 -14.94
N ALA A 34 4.59 -8.17 -14.57
CA ALA A 34 5.69 -8.07 -15.52
C ALA A 34 5.91 -9.31 -16.37
N ALA A 35 5.71 -10.48 -15.79
CA ALA A 35 5.75 -11.75 -16.47
C ALA A 35 4.45 -12.10 -17.24
N GLY A 36 3.44 -11.22 -17.23
CA GLY A 36 2.13 -11.48 -17.85
C GLY A 36 1.31 -12.58 -17.16
N ARG A 37 1.60 -12.86 -15.88
CA ARG A 37 0.97 -13.92 -15.09
C ARG A 37 0.55 -13.38 -13.71
N PRO A 38 -0.45 -12.49 -13.63
CA PRO A 38 -0.86 -11.86 -12.37
C PRO A 38 -1.28 -12.90 -11.33
N VAL A 39 -0.96 -12.64 -10.06
CA VAL A 39 -1.32 -13.53 -8.94
C VAL A 39 -2.71 -13.16 -8.39
N PRO A 40 -3.66 -14.10 -8.32
CA PRO A 40 -4.93 -13.86 -7.65
C PRO A 40 -4.77 -13.46 -6.18
N LEU A 41 -5.59 -12.53 -5.69
CA LEU A 41 -5.49 -12.04 -4.31
C LEU A 41 -5.74 -13.13 -3.25
N ARG A 42 -6.55 -14.14 -3.59
CA ARG A 42 -6.81 -15.29 -2.72
C ARG A 42 -5.80 -16.43 -2.86
N THR A 43 -4.73 -16.24 -3.62
CA THR A 43 -3.62 -17.20 -3.65
C THR A 43 -2.94 -17.24 -2.28
N ALA A 44 -2.66 -18.44 -1.77
CA ALA A 44 -1.93 -18.60 -0.52
C ALA A 44 -0.49 -18.09 -0.66
N VAL A 45 0.00 -17.43 0.39
CA VAL A 45 1.43 -17.13 0.49
C VAL A 45 2.19 -18.45 0.66
N PRO A 46 3.28 -18.68 -0.11
CA PRO A 46 4.06 -19.92 -0.05
C PRO A 46 4.45 -20.29 1.39
N GLU A 47 4.21 -21.54 1.78
CA GLU A 47 4.45 -22.01 3.15
C GLU A 47 5.92 -21.98 3.55
N ASP A 48 6.82 -22.24 2.59
CA ASP A 48 8.27 -22.14 2.78
C ASP A 48 8.69 -20.71 3.15
N TRP A 49 8.12 -19.69 2.52
CA TRP A 49 8.33 -18.29 2.88
C TRP A 49 7.80 -17.98 4.28
N ARG A 50 6.58 -18.41 4.60
CA ARG A 50 5.97 -18.18 5.92
C ARG A 50 6.80 -18.82 7.03
N THR A 51 7.27 -20.05 6.80
CA THR A 51 8.15 -20.79 7.71
C THR A 51 9.49 -20.08 7.89
N TYR A 52 10.12 -19.66 6.79
CA TYR A 52 11.38 -18.91 6.84
C TYR A 52 11.27 -17.62 7.67
N VAL A 53 10.17 -16.87 7.51
CA VAL A 53 9.97 -15.63 8.28
C VAL A 53 9.75 -15.93 9.76
N ALA A 54 8.93 -16.93 10.09
CA ALA A 54 8.69 -17.36 11.46
C ALA A 54 10.01 -17.78 12.14
N ASP A 55 10.80 -18.63 11.48
CA ASP A 55 12.07 -19.13 12.00
C ASP A 55 13.11 -18.02 12.20
N LYS A 56 13.17 -17.07 11.26
CA LYS A 56 14.23 -16.05 11.23
C LYS A 56 13.90 -14.81 12.07
N PHE A 57 12.63 -14.42 12.11
CA PHE A 57 12.20 -13.14 12.69
C PHE A 57 11.20 -13.32 13.84
N GLY A 58 10.68 -14.53 14.08
CA GLY A 58 9.74 -14.79 15.18
C GLY A 58 8.39 -14.10 15.00
N VAL A 59 8.01 -13.76 13.77
CA VAL A 59 6.76 -13.08 13.44
C VAL A 59 5.98 -13.85 12.39
N ASP A 60 4.67 -13.76 12.46
CA ASP A 60 3.79 -14.30 11.43
C ASP A 60 3.76 -13.39 10.20
N THR A 61 3.35 -13.99 9.08
CA THR A 61 3.11 -13.29 7.81
C THR A 61 1.68 -13.53 7.36
N PRO A 62 1.13 -12.65 6.50
CA PRO A 62 -0.17 -12.88 5.86
C PRO A 62 -0.27 -14.25 5.20
N GLY A 63 -1.43 -14.88 5.32
CA GLY A 63 -1.70 -16.18 4.70
C GLY A 63 -2.06 -16.10 3.21
N LEU A 64 -2.45 -14.92 2.73
CA LEU A 64 -2.92 -14.69 1.36
C LEU A 64 -2.15 -13.55 0.68
N MET A 65 -2.13 -13.61 -0.64
CA MET A 65 -1.54 -12.60 -1.50
C MET A 65 -2.35 -11.28 -1.53
N GLY A 66 -3.46 -11.20 -0.80
CA GLY A 66 -4.22 -9.98 -0.51
C GLY A 66 -4.74 -9.99 0.93
N ASP A 67 -5.33 -8.88 1.35
CA ASP A 67 -5.72 -8.67 2.76
C ASP A 67 -7.21 -8.93 3.03
N ASP A 68 -7.96 -9.39 2.02
CA ASP A 68 -9.41 -9.65 2.09
C ASP A 68 -10.24 -8.44 2.57
N VAL A 69 -9.76 -7.24 2.24
CA VAL A 69 -10.43 -5.98 2.53
C VAL A 69 -11.10 -5.43 1.28
N GLU A 70 -12.26 -4.83 1.46
CA GLU A 70 -12.89 -4.03 0.41
C GLU A 70 -12.12 -2.71 0.30
N LEU A 71 -11.44 -2.50 -0.83
CA LEU A 71 -10.68 -1.28 -1.09
C LEU A 71 -11.64 -0.17 -1.51
N TRP A 72 -12.21 0.53 -0.53
CA TRP A 72 -12.88 1.79 -0.76
C TRP A 72 -11.97 2.91 -0.24
N TRP A 73 -11.66 3.87 -1.09
CA TRP A 73 -11.04 5.12 -0.69
C TRP A 73 -12.07 6.22 -0.86
N ARG A 74 -12.13 7.15 0.09
CA ARG A 74 -12.98 8.33 0.01
C ARG A 74 -12.10 9.53 -0.27
N SER A 75 -12.47 10.34 -1.27
CA SER A 75 -11.79 11.62 -1.48
C SER A 75 -11.94 12.49 -0.25
N TRP A 76 -10.86 13.16 0.12
CA TRP A 76 -10.83 14.12 1.23
C TRP A 76 -11.83 15.26 1.01
N GLU A 77 -12.10 15.60 -0.25
CA GLU A 77 -13.12 16.57 -0.68
C GLU A 77 -14.53 16.21 -0.20
N VAL A 78 -14.81 14.92 0.05
CA VAL A 78 -16.11 14.43 0.51
C VAL A 78 -16.24 14.56 2.05
N GLY A 79 -15.21 15.07 2.72
CA GLY A 79 -15.15 15.29 4.17
C GLY A 79 -14.37 14.22 4.93
N PHE A 80 -13.95 14.57 6.14
CA PHE A 80 -13.22 13.70 7.08
C PHE A 80 -14.14 13.13 8.16
N ASP A 81 -13.79 11.99 8.76
CA ASP A 81 -14.45 11.39 9.90
C ASP A 81 -13.81 11.86 11.22
N PRO A 82 -14.48 12.67 12.05
CA PRO A 82 -13.94 13.10 13.35
C PRO A 82 -13.69 11.95 14.33
N ASN A 83 -14.32 10.79 14.15
CA ASN A 83 -14.13 9.62 14.99
C ASN A 83 -12.90 8.80 14.58
N ASP A 84 -12.39 8.97 13.37
CA ASP A 84 -11.17 8.32 12.91
C ASP A 84 -9.92 9.07 13.42
N ALA A 85 -9.00 8.33 14.04
CA ALA A 85 -7.78 8.90 14.61
C ALA A 85 -6.80 9.41 13.54
N VAL A 86 -6.75 8.77 12.39
CA VAL A 86 -5.94 9.19 11.24
C VAL A 86 -6.49 10.49 10.70
N ASP A 87 -7.79 10.59 10.46
CA ASP A 87 -8.42 11.81 9.94
C ASP A 87 -8.23 13.00 10.88
N ARG A 88 -8.38 12.80 12.20
CA ARG A 88 -8.05 13.83 13.19
C ARG A 88 -6.60 14.27 13.11
N THR A 89 -5.67 13.34 12.90
CA THR A 89 -4.24 13.64 12.79
C THR A 89 -3.92 14.41 11.51
N VAL A 90 -4.52 14.02 10.39
CA VAL A 90 -4.41 14.75 9.11
C VAL A 90 -4.95 16.17 9.29
N MET A 91 -6.15 16.34 9.85
CA MET A 91 -6.74 17.66 10.10
C MET A 91 -5.90 18.54 11.03
N ALA A 92 -5.34 17.96 12.10
CA ALA A 92 -4.44 18.69 13.01
C ALA A 92 -3.19 19.18 12.28
N THR A 93 -2.60 18.33 11.43
CA THR A 93 -1.43 18.66 10.62
C THR A 93 -1.75 19.75 9.60
N ARG A 94 -2.88 19.63 8.89
CA ARG A 94 -3.36 20.65 7.94
C ARG A 94 -3.49 22.00 8.63
N LYS A 95 -4.17 22.08 9.77
CA LYS A 95 -4.34 23.32 10.55
C LYS A 95 -3.02 23.95 10.98
N ALA A 96 -2.02 23.13 11.30
CA ALA A 96 -0.72 23.61 11.75
C ALA A 96 0.16 24.11 10.58
N VAL A 97 0.09 23.47 9.41
CA VAL A 97 1.04 23.68 8.31
C VAL A 97 0.46 24.56 7.19
N PHE A 98 -0.79 24.35 6.80
CA PHE A 98 -1.38 24.95 5.59
C PHE A 98 -1.40 26.49 5.62
N PRO A 99 -1.74 27.16 6.75
CA PRO A 99 -1.70 28.61 6.81
C PRO A 99 -0.32 29.21 6.51
N LEU A 100 0.76 28.48 6.78
CA LEU A 100 2.14 28.91 6.49
C LEU A 100 2.44 28.93 4.98
N HIS A 101 1.60 28.29 4.18
CA HIS A 101 1.73 28.18 2.72
C HIS A 101 0.55 28.81 1.96
N GLY A 102 -0.35 29.52 2.65
CA GLY A 102 -1.53 30.14 2.03
C GLY A 102 -2.60 29.15 1.57
N LEU A 103 -2.62 27.94 2.14
CA LEU A 103 -3.59 26.89 1.81
C LEU A 103 -4.73 26.85 2.85
N ASP A 104 -5.94 26.45 2.43
CA ASP A 104 -7.09 26.27 3.32
C ASP A 104 -7.07 24.89 4.00
N PRO A 105 -7.11 24.80 5.34
CA PRO A 105 -6.98 23.52 6.03
C PRO A 105 -8.26 22.66 6.00
N TRP A 106 -9.40 23.21 5.61
CA TRP A 106 -10.72 22.58 5.67
C TRP A 106 -11.22 22.07 4.32
N PHE A 107 -10.84 22.73 3.24
CA PHE A 107 -11.24 22.39 1.88
C PHE A 107 -10.01 22.27 0.97
N ASP A 108 -10.10 21.38 -0.02
CA ASP A 108 -9.15 21.30 -1.14
C ASP A 108 -9.62 22.19 -2.30
#